data_AF-A0A535DES5-F1
#
_entry.id   AF-A0A535DES5-F1
#
_cell.length_a   1.000
_cell.length_b   1.000
_cell.length_c   1.000
_cell.angle_alpha   90.00
_cell.angle_beta   90.00
_cell.angle_gamma   90.00
#
_symmetry.space_group_name_H-M   'P 1'
#
loop_
_entity.id
_entity.type
_entity.pdbx_description
1 polymer ?
#
loop_
_entity_poly.entity_id
_entity_poly.type
_entity_poly.pdbx_seq_one_letter_code
_entity_poly.pdbx_strand_id
1 'polypeptide(L)'
;MSIVGGDMSAIEGPAVLTITVVGYSESRPLARSEAQPGWAVAVTGPLGAAAVALREHRALRLQPLLAEGRRLNQAGLCCGDVSDGLVREMEKFAEFSGCGSIIRAAEVPVAEGATSLDALTAPNPWSGKQGCAPSERSPGTPG
;
A
#
# COMPACT_ATOMS: atom_id res chain seq x y z
N MET A 1 5.50 -0.75 -21.72
CA MET A 1 4.24 -0.22 -21.17
C MET A 1 3.82 0.95 -22.03
N SER A 2 2.55 1.04 -22.42
CA SER A 2 2.02 2.13 -23.24
C SER A 2 0.78 2.72 -22.58
N ILE A 3 0.59 4.02 -22.71
CA ILE A 3 -0.68 4.68 -22.38
C ILE A 3 -1.57 4.54 -23.60
N VAL A 4 -2.72 3.89 -23.43
CA VAL A 4 -3.63 3.54 -24.53
C VAL A 4 -4.93 4.35 -24.51
N GLY A 5 -5.10 5.22 -23.52
CA GLY A 5 -6.27 6.07 -23.36
C GLY A 5 -6.21 6.89 -22.07
N GLY A 6 -7.18 7.79 -21.90
CA GLY A 6 -7.32 8.64 -20.72
C GLY A 6 -8.41 9.69 -20.93
N ASP A 7 -8.68 10.44 -19.87
CA ASP A 7 -9.56 11.61 -19.88
C ASP A 7 -8.90 12.75 -19.09
N MET A 8 -9.29 13.98 -19.38
CA MET A 8 -8.78 15.16 -18.69
C MET A 8 -9.91 16.15 -18.43
N SER A 9 -9.97 16.63 -17.20
CA SER A 9 -10.90 17.67 -16.76
C SER A 9 -10.15 18.78 -16.03
N ALA A 10 -10.55 20.03 -16.26
CA ALA A 10 -9.97 21.18 -15.57
C ALA A 10 -10.56 21.34 -14.17
N ILE A 11 -9.72 21.67 -13.21
CA ILE A 11 -10.07 21.96 -11.81
C ILE A 11 -9.23 23.13 -11.30
N GLU A 12 -9.69 23.83 -10.27
CA GLU A 12 -8.93 24.92 -9.63
C GLU A 12 -7.67 24.42 -8.90
N GLY A 13 -7.57 23.11 -8.67
CA GLY A 13 -6.42 22.45 -8.10
C GLY A 13 -6.65 21.93 -6.68
N PRO A 14 -5.67 21.20 -6.11
CA PRO A 14 -4.41 20.79 -6.74
C PRO A 14 -4.62 19.79 -7.88
N ALA A 15 -3.61 19.59 -8.74
CA ALA A 15 -3.67 18.60 -9.81
C ALA A 15 -3.91 17.19 -9.23
N VAL A 16 -4.83 16.45 -9.85
CA VAL A 16 -5.15 15.06 -9.47
C VAL A 16 -4.85 14.15 -10.64
N LEU A 17 -4.16 13.05 -10.39
CA LEU A 17 -3.80 12.05 -11.38
C LEU A 17 -4.28 10.67 -10.92
N THR A 18 -5.15 10.05 -11.73
CA THR A 18 -5.61 8.67 -11.53
C THR A 18 -5.08 7.83 -12.69
N ILE A 19 -4.44 6.71 -12.38
CA ILE A 19 -3.87 5.80 -13.38
C ILE A 19 -4.49 4.42 -13.19
N THR A 20 -5.07 3.88 -14.26
CA THR A 20 -5.50 2.48 -14.31
C THR A 20 -4.47 1.67 -15.06
N VAL A 21 -4.00 0.57 -14.45
CA VAL A 21 -3.04 -0.35 -15.07
C VAL A 21 -3.72 -1.69 -15.31
N VAL A 22 -3.68 -2.17 -16.54
CA VAL A 22 -4.14 -3.52 -16.91
C VAL A 22 -2.91 -4.37 -17.23
N GLY A 23 -2.88 -5.58 -16.67
CA GLY A 23 -1.82 -6.55 -16.90
C GLY A 23 -2.38 -7.97 -16.90
N TYR A 24 -1.57 -8.92 -17.35
CA TYR A 24 -1.86 -10.34 -17.28
C TYR A 24 -0.76 -11.07 -16.50
N SER A 25 -1.11 -12.21 -15.93
CA SER A 25 -0.17 -13.13 -15.28
C SER A 25 -0.42 -14.53 -15.84
N GLU A 26 0.65 -15.29 -16.03
CA GLU A 26 0.59 -16.68 -16.51
C GLU A 26 -0.01 -17.63 -15.45
N SER A 27 0.34 -17.41 -14.18
CA SER A 27 -0.23 -18.10 -13.03
C SER A 27 -1.08 -17.15 -12.20
N ARG A 28 -2.16 -17.67 -11.60
CA ARG A 28 -3.03 -16.92 -10.70
C ARG A 28 -2.28 -16.61 -9.40
N PRO A 29 -2.10 -15.32 -9.04
CA PRO A 29 -1.53 -14.96 -7.75
C PRO A 29 -2.36 -15.46 -6.58
N LEU A 30 -1.69 -15.89 -5.52
CA LEU A 30 -2.34 -16.18 -4.25
C LEU A 30 -2.91 -14.88 -3.67
N ALA A 31 -4.16 -14.94 -3.25
CA ALA A 31 -4.81 -13.83 -2.57
C ALA A 31 -4.25 -13.69 -1.14
N ARG A 32 -4.38 -12.51 -0.54
CA ARG A 32 -4.02 -12.27 0.87
C ARG A 32 -4.69 -13.24 1.84
N SER A 33 -5.91 -13.69 1.50
CA SER A 33 -6.68 -14.68 2.25
C SER A 33 -6.03 -16.06 2.31
N GLU A 34 -5.10 -16.36 1.42
CA GLU A 34 -4.40 -17.65 1.35
C GLU A 34 -3.18 -17.72 2.27
N ALA A 35 -2.85 -16.66 3.00
CA ALA A 35 -1.78 -16.70 4.00
C ALA A 35 -2.14 -17.67 5.13
N GLN A 36 -1.16 -18.47 5.58
CA GLN A 36 -1.39 -19.54 6.56
C GLN A 36 -0.51 -19.37 7.81
N PRO A 37 -0.94 -19.90 8.97
CA PRO A 37 -0.09 -19.96 10.16
C PRO A 37 1.19 -20.76 9.89
N GLY A 38 2.31 -20.29 10.45
CA GLY A 38 3.63 -20.91 10.27
C GLY A 38 4.41 -20.40 9.06
N TRP A 39 3.81 -19.59 8.19
CA TRP A 39 4.54 -18.91 7.12
C TRP A 39 5.39 -17.76 7.69
N ALA A 40 6.52 -17.49 7.02
CA ALA A 40 7.38 -16.36 7.33
C ALA A 40 6.91 -15.09 6.60
N VAL A 41 7.12 -13.93 7.23
CA VAL A 41 6.94 -12.61 6.58
C VAL A 41 8.29 -12.15 6.06
N ALA A 42 8.34 -11.74 4.79
CA ALA A 42 9.54 -11.25 4.14
C ALA A 42 9.25 -9.97 3.35
N VAL A 43 10.28 -9.17 3.11
CA VAL A 43 10.23 -7.93 2.32
C VAL A 43 11.33 -7.93 1.27
N THR A 44 11.10 -7.26 0.14
CA THR A 44 11.99 -7.24 -1.02
C THR A 44 13.04 -6.12 -0.99
N GLY A 45 13.33 -5.58 0.20
CA GLY A 45 14.34 -4.57 0.41
C GLY A 45 14.06 -3.68 1.63
N PRO A 46 14.92 -2.68 1.88
CA PRO A 46 14.74 -1.73 2.98
C PRO A 46 13.48 -0.87 2.82
N LEU A 47 12.79 -0.62 3.93
CA LEU A 47 11.54 0.13 3.98
C LEU A 47 11.73 1.57 4.49
N GLY A 48 10.77 2.46 4.18
CA GLY A 48 10.73 3.83 4.70
C GLY A 48 11.36 4.91 3.79
N ALA A 49 11.96 4.54 2.66
CA ALA A 49 12.60 5.50 1.75
C ALA A 49 11.63 6.58 1.21
N ALA A 50 10.34 6.22 1.03
CA ALA A 50 9.29 7.15 0.61
C ALA A 50 8.95 8.18 1.69
N ALA A 51 8.92 7.78 2.97
CA ALA A 51 8.68 8.69 4.07
C ALA A 51 9.82 9.71 4.23
N VAL A 52 11.07 9.25 4.06
CA VAL A 52 12.25 10.13 4.00
C VAL A 52 12.09 11.15 2.88
N ALA A 53 11.77 10.67 1.67
CA ALA A 53 11.60 11.54 0.51
C ALA A 53 10.53 12.61 0.72
N LEU A 54 9.39 12.21 1.31
CA LEU A 54 8.29 13.11 1.62
C LEU A 54 8.70 14.18 2.63
N ARG A 55 9.36 13.79 3.73
CA ARG A 55 9.83 14.70 4.78
C ARG A 55 10.88 15.69 4.27
N GLU A 56 11.70 15.27 3.30
CA GLU A 56 12.72 16.11 2.67
C GLU A 56 12.19 16.91 1.47
N HIS A 57 10.90 16.78 1.15
CA HIS A 57 10.27 17.39 -0.02
C HIS A 57 11.00 17.09 -1.35
N ARG A 58 11.58 15.89 -1.47
CA ARG A 58 12.28 15.46 -2.68
C ARG A 58 11.40 14.52 -3.51
N ALA A 59 11.51 14.65 -4.83
CA ALA A 59 10.92 13.69 -5.73
C ALA A 59 11.57 12.31 -5.53
N LEU A 60 10.74 11.27 -5.42
CA LEU A 60 11.18 9.89 -5.40
C LEU A 60 10.68 9.18 -6.65
N ARG A 61 11.60 8.63 -7.42
CA ARG A 61 11.25 7.73 -8.52
C ARG A 61 11.13 6.31 -7.98
N LEU A 62 9.91 5.92 -7.63
CA LEU A 62 9.62 4.54 -7.26
C LEU A 62 9.81 3.63 -8.49
N GLN A 63 10.58 2.56 -8.32
CA GLN A 63 10.74 1.52 -9.33
C GLN A 63 9.89 0.31 -8.93
N PRO A 64 8.79 0.01 -9.64
CA PRO A 64 7.97 -1.15 -9.32
C PRO A 64 8.75 -2.44 -9.58
N LEU A 65 8.75 -3.35 -8.60
CA LEU A 65 9.53 -4.59 -8.61
C LEU A 65 8.83 -5.71 -9.41
N LEU A 66 8.47 -5.44 -10.67
CA LEU A 66 7.64 -6.34 -11.48
C LEU A 66 8.29 -7.71 -11.73
N ALA A 67 9.59 -7.75 -11.99
CA ALA A 67 10.31 -9.01 -12.22
C ALA A 67 10.35 -9.87 -10.94
N GLU A 68 10.54 -9.24 -9.78
CA GLU A 68 10.55 -9.92 -8.49
C GLU A 68 9.15 -10.44 -8.13
N GLY A 69 8.12 -9.61 -8.29
CA GLY A 69 6.74 -10.03 -8.07
C GLY A 69 6.34 -11.24 -8.92
N ARG A 70 6.82 -11.34 -10.18
CA ARG A 70 6.60 -12.53 -11.02
C ARG A 70 7.28 -13.77 -10.44
N ARG A 71 8.53 -13.67 -9.98
CA ARG A 71 9.26 -14.79 -9.37
C ARG A 71 8.60 -15.29 -8.10
N LEU A 72 8.19 -14.37 -7.22
CA LEU A 72 7.50 -14.73 -5.97
C LEU A 72 6.14 -15.36 -6.25
N ASN A 73 5.40 -14.87 -7.25
CA ASN A 73 4.15 -15.49 -7.69
C ASN A 73 4.38 -16.93 -8.21
N GLN A 74 5.41 -17.14 -9.03
CA GLN A 74 5.77 -18.49 -9.53
C GLN A 74 6.21 -19.43 -8.40
N ALA A 75 6.76 -18.90 -7.32
CA ALA A 75 7.12 -19.66 -6.12
C ALA A 75 5.90 -19.99 -5.23
N GLY A 76 4.68 -19.61 -5.61
CA GLY A 76 3.46 -19.88 -4.85
C GLY A 76 3.41 -19.11 -3.53
N LEU A 77 3.98 -17.91 -3.49
CA LEU A 77 3.96 -17.04 -2.32
C LEU A 77 2.79 -16.07 -2.37
N CYS A 78 2.24 -15.76 -1.19
CA CYS A 78 1.29 -14.66 -1.05
C CYS A 78 2.06 -13.34 -0.93
N CYS A 79 1.77 -12.38 -1.81
CA CYS A 79 2.54 -11.15 -1.93
C CYS A 79 1.65 -9.91 -1.98
N GLY A 80 2.20 -8.77 -1.54
CA GLY A 80 1.61 -7.45 -1.66
C GLY A 80 2.71 -6.39 -1.66
N ASP A 81 2.38 -5.18 -2.09
CA ASP A 81 3.26 -4.02 -1.99
C ASP A 81 3.07 -3.30 -0.64
N VAL A 82 4.11 -2.56 -0.21
CA VAL A 82 4.08 -1.78 1.03
C VAL A 82 3.95 -0.31 0.68
N SER A 83 2.70 0.21 0.73
CA SER A 83 2.40 1.62 0.48
C SER A 83 2.15 2.40 1.79
N ASP A 84 1.50 1.77 2.76
CA ASP A 84 1.00 2.43 3.97
C ASP A 84 1.84 2.10 5.22
N GLY A 85 3.03 1.53 5.02
CA GLY A 85 3.89 1.00 6.07
C GLY A 85 3.58 -0.46 6.40
N LEU A 86 4.60 -1.17 6.90
CA LEU A 86 4.54 -2.62 7.08
C LEU A 86 3.40 -3.07 8.00
N VAL A 87 3.12 -2.31 9.08
CA VAL A 87 2.06 -2.67 10.04
C VAL A 87 0.69 -2.69 9.35
N ARG A 88 0.36 -1.65 8.57
CA ARG A 88 -0.92 -1.57 7.86
C ARG A 88 -1.07 -2.63 6.80
N GLU A 89 0.02 -3.03 6.14
CA GLU A 89 -0.04 -4.18 5.22
C GLU A 89 -0.32 -5.48 5.99
N MET A 90 0.32 -5.71 7.13
CA MET A 90 0.08 -6.91 7.92
C MET A 90 -1.32 -6.95 8.55
N GLU A 91 -1.90 -5.80 8.89
CA GLU A 91 -3.32 -5.69 9.27
C GLU A 91 -4.25 -6.13 8.14
N LYS A 92 -3.99 -5.69 6.90
CA LYS A 92 -4.77 -6.14 5.72
C LYS A 92 -4.65 -7.65 5.54
N PHE A 93 -3.44 -8.21 5.64
CA PHE A 93 -3.26 -9.67 5.56
C PHE A 93 -4.02 -10.40 6.66
N ALA A 94 -3.98 -9.90 7.90
CA ALA A 94 -4.70 -10.49 9.01
C ALA A 94 -6.22 -10.43 8.82
N GLU A 95 -6.75 -9.32 8.30
CA GLU A 95 -8.17 -9.15 7.99
C GLU A 95 -8.66 -10.19 6.96
N PHE A 96 -7.90 -10.40 5.87
CA PHE A 96 -8.32 -11.31 4.80
C PHE A 96 -8.07 -12.79 5.11
N SER A 97 -7.01 -13.12 5.85
CA SER A 97 -6.61 -14.52 6.12
C SER A 97 -7.09 -15.06 7.46
N GLY A 98 -7.50 -14.19 8.38
CA GLY A 98 -7.73 -14.56 9.79
C GLY A 98 -6.45 -14.92 10.56
N CYS A 99 -5.26 -14.73 9.98
CA CYS A 99 -3.98 -15.07 10.58
C CYS A 99 -3.24 -13.81 11.07
N GLY A 100 -2.75 -13.84 12.31
CA GLY A 100 -1.87 -12.79 12.83
C GLY A 100 -0.42 -12.96 12.37
N SER A 101 0.40 -11.92 12.56
CA SER A 101 1.86 -11.99 12.35
C SER A 101 2.61 -11.40 13.55
N ILE A 102 3.80 -11.94 13.83
CA ILE A 102 4.72 -11.43 14.84
C ILE A 102 5.90 -10.81 14.10
N ILE A 103 5.97 -9.48 14.09
CA ILE A 103 7.07 -8.75 13.47
C ILE A 103 8.01 -8.24 14.55
N ARG A 104 9.29 -8.61 14.45
CA ARG A 104 10.35 -8.07 15.29
C ARG A 104 10.87 -6.79 14.68
N ALA A 105 10.51 -5.65 15.28
CA ALA A 105 10.86 -4.33 14.74
C ALA A 105 12.37 -4.15 14.45
N ALA A 106 13.23 -4.75 15.27
CA ALA A 106 14.68 -4.70 15.11
C ALA A 106 15.21 -5.49 13.88
N GLU A 107 14.43 -6.42 13.35
CA GLU A 107 14.78 -7.25 12.18
C GLU A 107 14.24 -6.66 10.87
N VAL A 108 13.40 -5.62 10.94
CA VAL A 108 12.86 -4.96 9.75
C VAL A 108 13.97 -4.13 9.09
N PRO A 109 14.32 -4.38 7.82
CA PRO A 109 15.35 -3.61 7.14
C PRO A 109 14.84 -2.19 6.88
N VAL A 110 15.60 -1.19 7.33
CA VAL A 110 15.25 0.22 7.23
C VAL A 110 16.13 0.89 6.17
N ALA A 111 15.53 1.69 5.29
CA ALA A 111 16.24 2.43 4.27
C ALA A 111 17.16 3.50 4.88
N GLU A 112 18.19 3.90 4.14
CA GLU A 112 19.10 4.96 4.56
C GLU A 112 18.33 6.26 4.87
N GLY A 113 18.61 6.86 6.03
CA GLY A 113 17.94 8.06 6.53
C GLY A 113 16.51 7.86 7.05
N ALA A 114 15.97 6.64 6.97
CA ALA A 114 14.67 6.29 7.55
C ALA A 114 14.82 5.85 9.00
N THR A 115 13.77 6.07 9.78
CA THR A 115 13.63 5.50 11.13
C THR A 115 12.86 4.17 11.06
N SER A 116 12.91 3.36 12.12
CA SER A 116 12.02 2.18 12.22
C SER A 116 10.55 2.58 12.15
N LEU A 117 10.19 3.76 12.65
CA LEU A 117 8.82 4.27 12.56
C LEU A 117 8.41 4.55 11.11
N ASP A 118 9.28 5.16 10.30
CA ASP A 118 9.06 5.40 8.87
C ASP A 118 8.85 4.09 8.08
N ALA A 119 9.52 3.00 8.50
CA ALA A 119 9.39 1.69 7.88
C ALA A 119 8.11 0.94 8.30
N LEU A 120 7.79 0.99 9.60
CA LEU A 120 6.65 0.28 10.17
C LEU A 120 5.32 0.99 9.90
N THR A 121 5.35 2.31 9.85
CA THR A 121 4.17 3.17 9.73
C THR A 121 4.38 4.18 8.62
N ALA A 122 3.43 4.31 7.69
CA ALA A 122 3.47 5.46 6.80
C ALA A 122 3.02 6.70 7.56
N PRO A 123 3.68 7.86 7.36
CA PRO A 123 3.11 9.13 7.78
C PRO A 123 1.74 9.27 7.12
N ASN A 124 0.70 9.57 7.90
CA ASN A 124 -0.62 9.89 7.36
C ASN A 124 -0.65 11.40 7.05
N PRO A 125 -0.52 11.83 5.77
CA PRO A 125 -0.57 13.24 5.42
C PRO A 125 -1.97 13.86 5.63
N TRP A 126 -3.00 13.03 5.86
CA TRP A 126 -4.40 13.46 5.99
C TRP A 126 -4.93 13.47 7.43
N SER A 127 -4.09 13.19 8.44
CA SER A 127 -4.52 13.12 9.84
C SER A 127 -5.07 14.44 10.39
N GLY A 128 -4.89 15.57 9.68
CA GLY A 128 -5.39 16.89 10.06
C GLY A 128 -6.79 17.28 9.53
N LYS A 129 -7.49 16.44 8.75
CA LYS A 129 -8.82 16.79 8.18
C LYS A 129 -9.82 15.63 8.17
N GLN A 130 -10.04 14.96 9.30
CA GLN A 130 -11.23 14.13 9.48
C GLN A 130 -12.23 14.81 10.42
N GLY A 131 -12.81 15.89 9.93
CA GLY A 131 -14.09 16.41 10.39
C GLY A 131 -15.15 16.10 9.34
N CYS A 132 -15.51 14.82 9.17
CA CYS A 132 -16.78 14.52 8.54
C CYS A 132 -17.87 14.86 9.54
N ALA A 133 -18.53 16.00 9.37
CA ALA A 133 -19.79 16.27 10.06
C ALA A 133 -20.78 15.15 9.70
N PRO A 134 -21.51 14.58 10.68
CA PRO A 134 -22.54 13.59 10.38
C PRO A 134 -23.60 14.23 9.49
N SER A 135 -23.89 13.60 8.35
CA SER A 135 -24.99 14.00 7.49
C SER A 135 -26.30 13.85 8.28
N GLU A 136 -26.98 14.96 8.56
CA GLU A 136 -28.34 14.95 9.08
C GLU A 136 -29.25 14.23 8.08
N ARG A 137 -29.73 13.04 8.46
CA ARG A 137 -30.82 12.37 7.74
C ARG A 137 -32.11 13.15 8.05
N SER A 138 -32.63 13.87 7.06
CA SER A 138 -33.98 14.42 7.13
C SER A 138 -34.99 13.27 7.30
N PRO A 139 -35.97 13.37 8.22
CA PRO A 139 -37.03 12.37 8.33
C PRO A 139 -37.94 12.48 7.10
N GLY A 140 -38.07 11.38 6.38
CA GLY A 140 -38.96 11.27 5.22
C GLY A 140 -40.41 11.54 5.60
N THR A 141 -41.09 12.35 4.80
CA THR A 141 -42.54 12.58 4.87
C THR A 141 -43.27 11.31 4.39
N PRO A 142 -44.21 10.75 5.16
CA PRO A 142 -45.03 9.65 4.68
C PRO A 142 -46.10 10.17 3.71
N GLY A 143 -46.23 9.51 2.56
CA GLY A 143 -47.34 9.62 1.63
C GLY A 143 -48.06 8.28 1.48
#